data_AF-A0A0B7MTM7-F1
#
_entry.id   AF-A0A0B7MTM7-F1
#
_cell.length_a   1.000
_cell.length_b   1.000
_cell.length_c   1.000
_cell.angle_alpha   90.00
_cell.angle_beta   90.00
_cell.angle_gamma   90.00
#
_symmetry.space_group_name_H-M   'P 1'
#
loop_
_entity.id
_entity.type
_entity.pdbx_description
1 polymer ?
#
loop_
_entity_poly.entity_id
_entity_poly.type
_entity_poly.pdbx_seq_one_letter_code
_entity_poly.pdbx_strand_id
1 'polypeptide(L)'
;MVLQRKQPNKEILAFTYPCYICGNILHSAKQTINHVQAVHGYKLPVRAVGHRRPPDLQYEYQNNPRSTDDYDVSHYACPSCWFHCPEAGLKELSDHINQVHHPENVDPSKNNGGQIKGGEATNSDLRADLTGGGGLTPETEDEKYQEALESDQSESNQDEDMIETDTQPKESSKSKPDMHDVLQKLNELTDVFQKLFLKGKKDAK
;
A
#
# COMPACT_ATOMS: atom_id res chain seq x y z
N MET A 1 23.75 27.15 -33.94
CA MET A 1 22.58 26.32 -34.27
C MET A 1 22.59 25.12 -33.35
N VAL A 2 21.68 25.09 -32.37
CA VAL A 2 21.55 23.95 -31.44
C VAL A 2 20.61 22.94 -32.10
N LEU A 3 21.14 21.80 -32.53
CA LEU A 3 20.33 20.69 -33.02
C LEU A 3 19.52 20.15 -31.83
N GLN A 4 18.23 20.47 -31.79
CA GLN A 4 17.30 19.84 -30.86
C GLN A 4 17.24 18.34 -31.22
N ARG A 5 17.91 17.51 -30.42
CA ARG A 5 17.79 16.05 -30.53
C ARG A 5 16.35 15.68 -30.22
N LYS A 6 15.66 15.13 -31.22
CA LYS A 6 14.34 14.51 -31.05
C LYS A 6 14.51 13.43 -29.98
N GLN A 7 13.91 13.63 -28.81
CA GLN A 7 13.93 12.62 -27.75
C GLN A 7 13.29 11.33 -28.30
N PRO A 8 13.85 10.15 -28.01
CA PRO A 8 13.18 8.90 -28.35
C PRO A 8 11.80 8.88 -27.68
N ASN A 9 10.77 8.42 -28.39
CA ASN A 9 9.45 8.21 -27.80
C ASN A 9 9.61 7.22 -26.65
N LYS A 10 9.21 7.61 -25.44
CA LYS A 10 9.19 6.72 -24.28
C LYS A 10 8.00 5.79 -24.37
N GLU A 11 8.18 4.54 -23.95
CA GLU A 11 7.08 3.58 -23.83
C GLU A 11 6.35 3.81 -22.51
N ILE A 12 5.02 3.73 -22.53
CA ILE A 12 4.19 3.81 -21.33
C ILE A 12 4.18 2.44 -20.66
N LEU A 13 4.66 2.38 -19.42
CA LEU A 13 4.83 1.16 -18.65
C LEU A 13 3.83 1.09 -17.48
N ALA A 14 3.05 0.01 -17.46
CA ALA A 14 2.23 -0.40 -16.32
C ALA A 14 2.94 -1.43 -15.44
N PHE A 15 2.60 -1.46 -14.15
CA PHE A 15 3.13 -2.43 -13.20
C PHE A 15 2.05 -3.39 -12.72
N THR A 16 2.36 -4.67 -12.76
CA THR A 16 1.59 -5.74 -12.11
C THR A 16 2.40 -6.32 -10.96
N TYR A 17 1.72 -6.80 -9.91
CA TYR A 17 2.37 -7.23 -8.68
C TYR A 17 2.10 -8.72 -8.39
N PRO A 18 2.76 -9.65 -9.09
CA PRO A 18 2.60 -11.07 -8.81
C PRO A 18 3.25 -11.48 -7.49
N CYS A 19 2.66 -12.48 -6.84
CA CYS A 19 3.33 -13.20 -5.76
C CYS A 19 4.50 -14.01 -6.34
N TYR A 20 5.71 -13.78 -5.87
CA TYR A 20 6.90 -14.49 -6.38
C TYR A 20 6.96 -15.99 -6.01
N ILE A 21 6.09 -16.42 -5.08
CA ILE A 21 5.99 -17.82 -4.65
C ILE A 21 4.95 -18.56 -5.49
N CYS A 22 3.71 -18.07 -5.54
CA CYS A 22 2.60 -18.77 -6.20
C CYS A 22 2.14 -18.17 -7.53
N GLY A 23 2.72 -17.05 -7.96
CA GLY A 23 2.40 -16.38 -9.22
C GLY A 23 1.17 -15.49 -9.21
N ASN A 24 0.21 -15.69 -8.28
CA ASN A 24 -1.04 -14.92 -8.23
C ASN A 24 -0.80 -13.42 -8.41
N ILE A 25 -1.53 -12.77 -9.33
CA ILE A 25 -1.40 -11.35 -9.62
C ILE A 25 -2.30 -10.54 -8.68
N LEU A 26 -1.71 -9.59 -7.94
CA LEU A 26 -2.43 -8.74 -7.01
C LEU A 26 -2.47 -7.29 -7.54
N HIS A 27 -3.44 -6.53 -7.05
CA HIS A 27 -3.71 -5.18 -7.55
C HIS A 27 -2.68 -4.13 -7.09
N SER A 28 -2.01 -4.36 -5.96
CA SER A 28 -1.04 -3.40 -5.43
C SER A 28 0.10 -4.07 -4.67
N ALA A 29 1.23 -3.36 -4.56
CA ALA A 29 2.39 -3.79 -3.76
C ALA A 29 2.02 -4.17 -2.32
N LYS A 30 1.13 -3.39 -1.68
CA LYS A 30 0.67 -3.63 -0.32
C LYS A 30 -0.12 -4.95 -0.23
N GLN A 31 -1.00 -5.21 -1.19
CA GLN A 31 -1.73 -6.47 -1.25
C GLN A 31 -0.80 -7.65 -1.46
N THR A 32 0.21 -7.53 -2.31
CA THR A 32 1.21 -8.59 -2.51
C THR A 32 2.01 -8.88 -1.25
N ILE A 33 2.46 -7.86 -0.52
CA ILE A 33 3.16 -8.04 0.77
C ILE A 33 2.26 -8.77 1.77
N ASN A 34 1.01 -8.32 1.91
CA ASN A 34 0.05 -8.95 2.81
C ASN A 34 -0.25 -10.39 2.41
N HIS A 35 -0.38 -10.67 1.11
CA HIS A 35 -0.59 -12.01 0.58
C HIS A 35 0.59 -12.93 0.92
N VAL A 36 1.82 -12.49 0.66
CA VAL A 36 3.03 -13.27 0.96
C VAL A 36 3.12 -13.60 2.45
N GLN A 37 2.80 -12.64 3.33
CA GLN A 37 2.80 -12.87 4.77
C GLN A 37 1.66 -13.79 5.23
N ALA A 38 0.43 -13.52 4.78
CA ALA A 38 -0.75 -14.24 5.24
C ALA A 38 -0.79 -15.68 4.71
N VAL A 39 -0.43 -15.89 3.44
CA VAL A 39 -0.56 -17.16 2.73
C VAL A 39 0.71 -17.99 2.81
N HIS A 40 1.89 -17.36 2.70
CA HIS A 40 3.17 -18.08 2.65
C HIS A 40 4.02 -17.92 3.91
N GLY A 41 3.59 -17.11 4.88
CA GLY A 41 4.30 -16.96 6.15
C GLY A 41 5.65 -16.25 6.03
N TYR A 42 5.87 -15.48 4.96
CA TYR A 42 7.09 -14.68 4.78
C TYR A 42 6.80 -13.20 4.92
N LYS A 43 7.63 -12.49 5.67
CA LYS A 43 7.54 -11.05 5.83
C LYS A 43 8.50 -10.38 4.85
N LEU A 44 7.94 -9.56 3.96
CA LEU A 44 8.69 -8.71 3.06
C LEU A 44 8.87 -7.31 3.65
N PRO A 45 10.00 -6.64 3.40
CA PRO A 45 10.17 -5.25 3.77
C PRO A 45 9.20 -4.37 2.97
N VAL A 46 8.61 -3.37 3.64
CA VAL A 46 7.75 -2.38 3.00
C VAL A 46 8.62 -1.27 2.41
N ARG A 47 8.26 -0.79 1.22
CA ARG A 47 8.94 0.36 0.62
C ARG A 47 8.76 1.61 1.49
N ALA A 48 9.83 2.38 1.68
CA ALA A 48 9.77 3.64 2.41
C ALA A 48 8.74 4.60 1.79
N VAL A 49 7.87 5.16 2.63
CA VAL A 49 6.85 6.14 2.23
C VAL A 49 7.53 7.47 1.91
N GLY A 50 6.98 8.24 0.96
CA GLY A 50 7.46 9.58 0.61
C GLY A 50 8.52 9.63 -0.49
N HIS A 51 9.09 8.49 -0.88
CA HIS A 51 9.99 8.44 -2.04
C HIS A 51 9.22 8.12 -3.32
N ARG A 52 9.46 8.91 -4.37
CA ARG A 52 8.94 8.65 -5.72
C ARG A 52 9.87 7.71 -6.47
N ARG A 53 9.32 6.96 -7.44
CA ARG A 53 10.09 6.16 -8.38
C ARG A 53 11.05 7.08 -9.15
N PRO A 54 12.36 6.76 -9.23
CA PRO A 54 13.28 7.51 -10.07
C PRO A 54 12.82 7.52 -11.53
N PRO A 55 12.99 8.62 -12.27
CA PRO A 55 12.61 8.69 -13.68
C PRO A 55 13.51 7.78 -14.53
N ASP A 56 12.92 7.14 -15.54
CA ASP A 56 13.64 6.33 -16.53
C ASP A 56 13.76 7.06 -17.87
N LEU A 57 14.81 6.73 -18.63
CA LEU A 57 15.04 7.26 -19.97
C LEU A 57 14.18 6.56 -21.03
N GLN A 58 13.83 5.29 -20.81
CA GLN A 58 13.09 4.44 -21.73
C GLN A 58 11.59 4.45 -21.46
N TYR A 59 11.18 4.64 -20.20
CA TYR A 59 9.79 4.48 -19.78
C TYR A 59 9.16 5.74 -19.21
N GLU A 60 7.85 5.88 -19.46
CA GLU A 60 6.92 6.71 -18.71
C GLU A 60 6.02 5.82 -17.87
N TYR A 61 5.85 6.11 -16.58
CA TYR A 61 5.15 5.19 -15.67
C TYR A 61 3.67 5.54 -15.54
N GLN A 62 2.80 4.58 -15.87
CA GLN A 62 1.36 4.67 -15.68
C GLN A 62 0.95 3.91 -14.41
N ASN A 63 0.60 4.63 -13.35
CA ASN A 63 0.32 4.03 -12.04
C ASN A 63 -1.09 3.41 -11.95
N ASN A 64 -2.06 3.94 -12.70
CA ASN A 64 -3.46 3.54 -12.63
C ASN A 64 -4.03 3.32 -14.05
N PRO A 65 -3.56 2.30 -14.78
CA PRO A 65 -4.17 1.94 -16.05
C PRO A 65 -5.61 1.44 -15.81
N ARG A 66 -6.57 1.96 -16.57
CA ARG A 66 -7.98 1.52 -16.56
C ARG A 66 -8.23 0.45 -17.62
N SER A 67 -7.49 0.50 -18.72
CA SER A 67 -7.53 -0.51 -19.78
C SER A 67 -6.12 -0.87 -20.26
N THR A 68 -6.04 -1.91 -21.10
CA THR A 68 -4.80 -2.30 -21.78
C THR A 68 -4.35 -1.31 -22.83
N ASP A 69 -5.21 -0.38 -23.24
CA ASP A 69 -4.88 0.67 -24.21
C ASP A 69 -4.18 1.87 -23.55
N ASP A 70 -4.14 1.91 -22.20
CA ASP A 70 -3.52 2.98 -21.44
C ASP A 70 -1.98 2.82 -21.29
N TYR A 71 -1.42 1.71 -21.75
CA TYR A 71 0.01 1.41 -21.66
C TYR A 71 0.52 0.60 -22.85
N ASP A 72 1.79 0.77 -23.19
CA ASP A 72 2.44 0.04 -24.28
C ASP A 72 2.95 -1.32 -23.80
N VAL A 73 3.47 -1.36 -22.56
CA VAL A 73 4.09 -2.54 -21.96
C VAL A 73 3.67 -2.69 -20.49
N SER A 74 3.65 -3.93 -20.01
CA SER A 74 3.43 -4.26 -18.59
C SER A 74 4.63 -5.04 -18.06
N HIS A 75 5.07 -4.70 -16.86
CA HIS A 75 6.17 -5.38 -16.16
C HIS A 75 5.71 -5.87 -14.79
N TYR A 76 6.31 -6.98 -14.35
CA TYR A 76 6.24 -7.39 -12.96
C TYR A 76 7.09 -6.48 -12.10
N ALA A 77 6.51 -5.96 -11.02
CA ALA A 77 7.18 -5.06 -10.09
C ALA A 77 7.42 -5.73 -8.75
N CYS A 78 8.59 -5.46 -8.18
CA CYS A 78 8.87 -5.79 -6.79
C CYS A 78 7.97 -4.94 -5.86
N PRO A 79 7.29 -5.55 -4.88
CA PRO A 79 6.49 -4.77 -3.94
C PRO A 79 7.35 -4.01 -2.91
N SER A 80 8.61 -4.41 -2.72
CA SER A 80 9.52 -3.87 -1.69
C SER A 80 10.47 -2.78 -2.20
N CYS A 81 10.84 -2.77 -3.48
CA CYS A 81 11.70 -1.75 -4.07
C CYS A 81 11.31 -1.41 -5.51
N TRP A 82 12.03 -0.51 -6.19
CA TRP A 82 11.69 -0.06 -7.54
C TRP A 82 12.04 -1.03 -8.67
N PHE A 83 12.63 -2.19 -8.36
CA PHE A 83 12.93 -3.22 -9.34
C PHE A 83 11.68 -3.68 -10.09
N HIS A 84 11.84 -3.94 -11.37
CA HIS A 84 10.82 -4.55 -12.22
C HIS A 84 11.46 -5.34 -13.35
N CYS A 85 10.73 -6.31 -13.89
CA CYS A 85 11.16 -7.15 -15.01
C CYS A 85 9.98 -7.41 -15.96
N PRO A 86 10.22 -7.83 -17.21
CA PRO A 86 9.16 -8.23 -18.14
C PRO A 86 8.22 -9.29 -17.55
N GLU A 87 6.98 -9.40 -18.03
CA GLU A 87 6.00 -10.39 -17.54
C GLU A 87 6.43 -11.85 -17.72
N ALA A 88 7.42 -12.14 -18.58
CA ALA A 88 8.00 -13.48 -18.63
C ALA A 88 9.00 -13.76 -17.48
N GLY A 89 9.33 -12.74 -16.69
CA GLY A 89 10.40 -12.71 -15.70
C GLY A 89 10.00 -13.05 -14.27
N LEU A 90 8.95 -13.86 -14.03
CA LEU A 90 8.57 -14.21 -12.66
C LEU A 90 9.73 -14.85 -11.86
N LYS A 91 10.55 -15.67 -12.53
CA LYS A 91 11.76 -16.22 -11.94
C LYS A 91 12.76 -15.13 -11.57
N GLU A 92 12.97 -14.14 -12.44
CA GLU A 92 13.86 -13.01 -12.19
C GLU A 92 13.38 -12.19 -10.99
N LEU A 93 12.07 -11.95 -10.88
CA LEU A 93 11.46 -11.31 -9.72
C LEU A 93 11.68 -12.12 -8.43
N SER A 94 11.48 -13.44 -8.49
CA SER A 94 11.73 -14.34 -7.36
C SER A 94 13.18 -14.30 -6.91
N ASP A 95 14.12 -14.40 -7.87
CA ASP A 95 15.55 -14.34 -7.58
C ASP A 95 15.92 -12.99 -6.96
N HIS A 96 15.42 -11.89 -7.51
CA HIS A 96 15.61 -10.54 -6.97
C HIS A 96 15.10 -10.43 -5.51
N ILE A 97 13.87 -10.84 -5.23
CA ILE A 97 13.29 -10.74 -3.89
C ILE A 97 14.10 -11.56 -2.88
N ASN A 98 14.48 -12.79 -3.22
CA ASN A 98 15.24 -13.66 -2.33
C ASN A 98 16.67 -13.16 -2.07
N GLN A 99 17.32 -12.56 -3.08
CA GLN A 99 18.70 -12.08 -2.99
C GLN A 99 18.84 -10.68 -2.40
N VAL A 100 17.86 -9.80 -2.62
CA VAL A 100 17.95 -8.38 -2.25
C VAL A 100 17.16 -8.07 -0.98
N HIS A 101 16.03 -8.76 -0.77
CA HIS A 101 15.12 -8.45 0.33
C HIS A 101 15.13 -9.47 1.46
N HIS A 102 15.72 -10.65 1.25
CA HIS A 102 15.87 -11.73 2.25
C HIS A 102 14.61 -11.91 3.13
N PRO A 103 13.49 -12.40 2.55
CA PRO A 103 12.22 -12.48 3.25
C PRO A 103 12.33 -13.29 4.54
N GLU A 104 11.81 -12.74 5.65
CA GLU A 104 11.88 -13.38 6.96
C GLU A 104 10.75 -14.41 7.11
N ASN A 105 11.07 -15.65 7.51
CA ASN A 105 10.04 -16.65 7.81
C ASN A 105 9.41 -16.35 9.17
N VAL A 106 8.19 -15.81 9.16
CA VAL A 106 7.43 -15.45 10.37
C VAL A 106 6.38 -16.49 10.76
N ASP A 107 6.05 -17.41 9.85
CA ASP A 107 5.07 -18.47 10.10
C ASP A 107 5.48 -19.77 9.38
N PRO A 108 6.33 -20.61 10.02
CA PRO A 108 6.81 -21.85 9.43
C PRO A 108 5.72 -22.87 9.09
N SER A 109 4.52 -22.74 9.69
CA SER A 109 3.39 -23.63 9.42
C SER A 109 2.87 -23.51 7.98
N LYS A 110 3.16 -22.40 7.31
CA LYS A 110 2.66 -22.05 5.97
C LYS A 110 3.64 -22.32 4.83
N ASN A 111 4.86 -22.75 5.12
CA ASN A 111 5.93 -22.83 4.11
C ASN A 111 6.78 -24.10 4.19
N ASN A 112 6.16 -25.23 4.53
CA ASN A 112 6.80 -26.55 4.55
C ASN A 112 8.13 -26.56 5.32
N GLY A 113 8.24 -25.80 6.42
CA GLY A 113 9.47 -25.70 7.21
C GLY A 113 10.53 -24.73 6.65
N GLY A 114 10.13 -23.68 5.94
CA GLY A 114 11.03 -22.61 5.48
C GLY A 114 11.66 -22.83 4.10
N GLN A 115 11.17 -23.78 3.31
CA GLN A 115 11.64 -23.96 1.93
C GLN A 115 10.81 -23.10 0.97
N ILE A 116 11.40 -22.00 0.48
CA ILE A 116 10.83 -21.21 -0.61
C ILE A 116 11.14 -21.92 -1.93
N LYS A 117 10.12 -22.53 -2.55
CA LYS A 117 10.17 -22.91 -3.97
C LYS A 117 9.58 -21.76 -4.79
N GLY A 118 10.35 -20.70 -4.99
CA GLY A 118 9.91 -19.51 -5.73
C GLY A 118 10.12 -19.67 -7.24
N GLY A 119 9.25 -19.07 -8.06
CA GLY A 119 9.38 -19.06 -9.53
C GLY A 119 8.90 -20.31 -10.26
N GLU A 120 8.12 -21.18 -9.61
CA GLU A 120 7.53 -22.38 -10.24
C GLU A 120 6.20 -22.11 -10.97
N ALA A 121 5.56 -20.96 -10.72
CA ALA A 121 4.37 -20.58 -11.49
C ALA A 121 4.78 -20.28 -12.93
N THR A 122 4.33 -21.13 -13.84
CA THR A 122 4.62 -20.98 -15.27
C THR A 122 3.67 -19.96 -15.87
N ASN A 123 4.08 -19.24 -16.92
CA ASN A 123 3.23 -18.24 -17.60
C ASN A 123 1.88 -18.80 -18.08
N SER A 124 1.74 -20.13 -18.18
CA SER A 124 0.49 -20.84 -18.45
C SER A 124 -0.56 -20.69 -17.35
N ASP A 125 -0.16 -20.51 -16.09
CA ASP A 125 -1.06 -20.44 -14.93
C ASP A 125 -1.62 -19.02 -14.71
N LEU A 126 -0.99 -18.01 -15.30
CA LEU A 126 -1.24 -16.59 -15.01
C LEU A 126 -2.23 -15.91 -15.96
N ARG A 127 -2.44 -16.47 -17.16
CA ARG A 127 -3.32 -15.89 -18.19
C ARG A 127 -4.79 -16.25 -18.06
N ALA A 128 -5.16 -17.17 -17.18
CA ALA A 128 -6.55 -17.61 -17.05
C ALA A 128 -7.47 -16.54 -16.42
N ASP A 129 -6.95 -15.65 -15.58
CA ASP A 129 -7.77 -14.75 -14.74
C ASP A 129 -8.02 -13.35 -15.30
N LEU A 130 -7.34 -12.94 -16.39
CA LEU A 130 -7.60 -11.64 -17.02
C LEU A 130 -8.68 -11.70 -18.12
N THR A 131 -9.13 -12.88 -18.53
CA THR A 131 -10.14 -13.07 -19.58
C THR A 131 -11.37 -13.88 -19.14
N GLY A 132 -11.43 -14.33 -17.88
CA GLY A 132 -12.59 -15.04 -17.32
C GLY A 132 -13.67 -14.07 -16.87
N GLY A 133 -14.65 -13.79 -17.73
CA GLY A 133 -15.85 -13.01 -17.43
C GLY A 133 -16.70 -13.59 -16.29
N GLY A 134 -16.30 -13.31 -15.06
CA GLY A 134 -17.17 -13.33 -13.88
C GLY A 134 -17.74 -11.95 -13.66
N GLY A 135 -19.00 -11.75 -14.07
CA GLY A 135 -19.70 -10.48 -13.95
C GLY A 135 -19.71 -9.96 -12.52
N LEU A 136 -19.01 -8.85 -12.30
CA LEU A 136 -19.30 -7.91 -11.23
C LEU A 136 -19.97 -6.71 -11.88
N THR A 137 -21.24 -6.54 -11.55
CA THR A 137 -22.08 -5.41 -11.93
C THR A 137 -21.41 -4.09 -11.54
N PRO A 138 -21.45 -3.06 -12.41
CA PRO A 138 -20.82 -1.78 -12.13
C PRO A 138 -21.78 -0.88 -11.36
N GLU A 139 -22.04 -1.14 -10.08
CA GLU A 139 -22.70 -0.15 -9.21
C GLU A 139 -22.05 -0.13 -7.82
N THR A 140 -21.40 1.00 -7.55
CA THR A 140 -21.15 1.65 -6.25
C THR A 140 -20.25 0.95 -5.23
N GLU A 141 -18.92 1.14 -5.25
CA GLU A 141 -18.07 1.19 -4.02
C GLU A 141 -16.77 2.04 -4.17
N ASP A 142 -16.67 2.95 -5.15
CA ASP A 142 -15.58 3.95 -5.21
C ASP A 142 -15.97 5.19 -4.38
N GLU A 143 -15.78 5.13 -3.05
CA GLU A 143 -15.63 6.34 -2.21
C GLU A 143 -15.21 6.09 -0.74
N LYS A 144 -14.81 4.86 -0.34
CA LYS A 144 -14.58 4.53 1.08
C LYS A 144 -13.16 4.07 1.45
N TYR A 145 -12.13 4.53 0.74
CA TYR A 145 -10.73 4.25 1.11
C TYR A 145 -9.82 5.48 1.00
N GLN A 146 -10.32 6.66 1.38
CA GLN A 146 -9.50 7.89 1.53
C GLN A 146 -9.42 8.48 2.95
N GLU A 147 -10.06 7.91 3.98
CA GLU A 147 -9.90 8.37 5.37
C GLU A 147 -9.38 7.25 6.28
N ALA A 148 -8.07 6.99 6.23
CA ALA A 148 -7.33 6.30 7.28
C ALA A 148 -5.85 6.74 7.31
N LEU A 149 -5.60 7.99 6.93
CA LEU A 149 -4.32 8.69 7.07
C LEU A 149 -4.55 9.78 8.10
N GLU A 150 -4.37 9.45 9.39
CA GLU A 150 -3.99 10.36 10.50
C GLU A 150 -4.33 9.71 11.85
N SER A 151 -3.42 8.89 12.37
CA SER A 151 -3.14 8.76 13.82
C SER A 151 -2.21 7.57 14.07
N ASP A 152 -0.90 7.74 13.93
CA ASP A 152 0.04 7.03 14.79
C ASP A 152 1.39 7.74 14.81
N GLN A 153 1.49 8.80 15.61
CA GLN A 153 2.78 9.32 16.07
C GLN A 153 3.13 8.58 17.34
N SER A 154 4.03 7.60 17.23
CA SER A 154 4.82 7.11 18.36
C SER A 154 6.20 7.75 18.28
N GLU A 155 6.41 8.77 19.10
CA GLU A 155 7.73 9.33 19.38
C GLU A 155 8.50 8.32 20.25
N SER A 156 9.75 8.02 19.87
CA SER A 156 10.71 7.38 20.76
C SER A 156 12.09 8.04 20.67
N ASN A 157 12.56 8.41 21.86
CA ASN A 157 13.92 8.55 22.37
C ASN A 157 14.83 9.65 21.82
N GLN A 158 15.12 10.63 22.68
CA GLN A 158 16.47 11.13 22.89
C GLN A 158 16.77 11.25 24.40
N ASP A 159 17.77 10.48 24.82
CA ASP A 159 18.47 10.54 26.09
C ASP A 159 19.33 11.81 26.16
N GLU A 160 19.19 12.61 27.20
CA GLU A 160 20.18 13.59 27.66
C GLU A 160 20.12 13.68 29.20
N ASP A 161 21.26 14.00 29.78
CA ASP A 161 21.73 13.69 31.13
C ASP A 161 21.45 14.79 32.18
N MET A 162 21.51 14.39 33.46
CA MET A 162 21.66 15.19 34.70
C MET A 162 20.60 16.22 35.16
N ILE A 163 20.13 16.06 36.42
CA ILE A 163 20.42 16.92 37.61
C ILE A 163 19.46 16.53 38.76
N GLU A 164 20.02 16.20 39.93
CA GLU A 164 19.31 16.00 41.22
C GLU A 164 18.60 17.29 41.68
N THR A 165 17.35 17.19 42.15
CA THR A 165 16.86 17.96 43.30
C THR A 165 15.57 17.35 43.88
N ASP A 166 15.59 17.09 45.18
CA ASP A 166 14.45 16.68 46.02
C ASP A 166 13.37 17.78 46.10
N THR A 167 12.11 17.48 45.73
CA THR A 167 10.92 17.98 46.44
C THR A 167 9.63 17.23 46.02
N GLN A 168 9.03 16.47 46.95
CA GLN A 168 7.57 16.19 46.95
C GLN A 168 6.85 17.41 47.56
N PRO A 169 5.54 17.72 47.30
CA PRO A 169 4.44 16.73 47.17
C PRO A 169 3.20 17.09 46.29
N LYS A 170 2.31 16.07 46.17
CA LYS A 170 0.82 16.10 46.08
C LYS A 170 0.07 16.41 44.76
N GLU A 171 -0.60 15.35 44.30
CA GLU A 171 -2.04 15.23 43.93
C GLU A 171 -2.66 16.15 42.87
N SER A 172 -2.93 15.58 41.69
CA SER A 172 -4.29 15.54 41.13
C SER A 172 -4.40 14.45 40.07
N SER A 173 -5.19 13.42 40.36
CA SER A 173 -5.54 12.34 39.45
C SER A 173 -6.36 12.88 38.26
N LYS A 174 -5.78 12.88 37.06
CA LYS A 174 -6.56 12.99 35.81
C LYS A 174 -7.35 11.70 35.65
N SER A 175 -8.59 11.70 36.14
CA SER A 175 -9.57 10.67 35.80
C SER A 175 -9.73 10.63 34.29
N LYS A 176 -9.63 9.42 33.72
CA LYS A 176 -9.95 9.16 32.31
C LYS A 176 -11.34 9.74 32.00
N PRO A 177 -11.55 10.38 30.84
CA PRO A 177 -12.84 10.96 30.50
C PRO A 177 -13.91 9.85 30.54
N ASP A 178 -14.98 10.11 31.28
CA ASP A 178 -16.13 9.21 31.37
C ASP A 178 -16.73 9.05 29.96
N MET A 179 -16.98 7.81 29.56
CA MET A 179 -17.60 7.49 28.27
C MET A 179 -18.96 8.20 28.11
N HIS A 180 -19.64 8.49 29.22
CA HIS A 180 -20.87 9.27 29.21
C HIS A 180 -20.66 10.72 28.72
N ASP A 181 -19.58 11.38 29.13
CA ASP A 181 -19.22 12.73 28.68
C ASP A 181 -18.88 12.76 27.18
N VAL A 182 -18.23 11.69 26.68
CA VAL A 182 -17.91 11.56 25.26
C VAL A 182 -19.18 11.42 24.42
N LEU A 183 -20.14 10.60 24.86
CA LEU A 183 -21.42 10.42 24.17
C LEU A 183 -22.27 11.69 24.19
N GLN A 184 -22.25 12.44 25.29
CA GLN A 184 -22.97 13.71 25.38
C GLN A 184 -22.41 14.75 24.40
N LYS A 185 -21.08 14.87 24.31
CA LYS A 185 -20.43 15.79 23.35
C LYS A 185 -20.71 15.43 21.89
N LEU A 186 -20.81 14.13 21.56
CA LEU A 186 -21.17 13.69 20.21
C LEU A 186 -22.61 14.06 19.82
N ASN A 187 -23.55 13.99 20.76
CA ASN A 187 -24.92 14.45 20.52
C ASN A 187 -24.99 15.97 20.31
N GLU A 188 -24.26 16.75 21.11
CA GLU A 188 -24.19 18.21 20.95
C GLU A 188 -23.59 18.61 19.59
N LEU A 189 -22.56 17.90 19.11
CA LEU A 189 -21.98 18.09 17.78
C LEU A 189 -22.96 17.76 16.64
N THR A 190 -23.75 16.70 16.82
CA THR A 190 -24.77 16.29 15.84
C THR A 190 -25.87 17.34 15.71
N ASP A 191 -26.30 17.93 16.82
CA ASP A 191 -27.29 19.01 16.84
C ASP A 191 -26.77 20.29 16.17
N VAL A 192 -25.51 20.66 16.41
CA VAL A 192 -24.87 21.81 15.74
C VAL A 192 -24.79 21.58 14.23
N PHE A 193 -24.42 20.37 13.80
CA PHE A 193 -24.35 20.01 12.39
C PHE A 193 -25.72 20.10 11.71
N GLN A 194 -26.77 19.53 12.31
CA GLN A 194 -28.13 19.64 11.77
C GLN A 194 -28.59 21.11 11.68
N LYS A 195 -28.26 21.93 12.67
CA LYS A 195 -28.65 23.35 12.70
C LYS A 195 -27.95 24.17 11.62
N LEU A 196 -26.70 23.85 11.28
CA LEU A 196 -25.93 24.54 10.24
C LEU A 196 -26.33 24.10 8.83
N PHE A 197 -26.56 22.80 8.62
CA PHE A 197 -26.74 22.26 7.26
C PHE A 197 -28.20 22.11 6.83
N LEU A 198 -29.15 21.95 7.76
CA LEU A 198 -30.57 21.76 7.42
C LEU A 198 -31.39 23.04 7.52
N LYS A 199 -30.92 24.06 8.25
CA LYS A 199 -31.67 25.31 8.44
C LYS A 199 -31.53 26.31 7.29
N GLY A 200 -30.57 26.13 6.38
CA GLY A 200 -30.35 26.99 5.21
C GLY A 200 -31.27 26.75 4.01
N LYS A 201 -32.13 25.71 4.03
CA LYS A 201 -33.01 25.37 2.89
C LYS A 201 -34.42 25.98 2.94
N LYS A 202 -34.73 26.84 3.92
CA LYS A 202 -36.09 27.39 4.09
C LYS A 202 -36.33 28.81 3.53
N ASP A 203 -35.31 29.51 3.06
CA ASP A 203 -35.43 30.90 2.59
C ASP A 203 -35.11 31.08 1.10
N ALA A 204 -35.47 30.11 0.26
CA ALA A 204 -35.52 30.27 -1.19
C ALA A 204 -36.96 30.09 -1.66
N LYS A 205 -37.73 31.18 -1.60
CA LYS A 205 -39.04 31.30 -2.22
C LYS A 205 -39.10 32.58 -3.03
#